data_AF-A0A2U1IUS1-F1
#
_entry.id   AF-A0A2U1IUS1-F1
#
_cell.length_a   1.000
_cell.length_b   1.000
_cell.length_c   1.000
_cell.angle_alpha   90.00
_cell.angle_beta   90.00
_cell.angle_gamma   90.00
#
_symmetry.space_group_name_H-M   'P 1'
#
loop_
_entity.id
_entity.type
_entity.pdbx_description
1 polymer ?
#
loop_
_entity_poly.entity_id
_entity_poly.type
_entity_poly.pdbx_seq_one_letter_code
_entity_poly.pdbx_strand_id
1 'polypeptide(L)'
;MNTPENTRNNQRYTSFGDLSPSGKSQKAKMMFDYLVKLSGNSPGELMDYFLNKSKFGKDLIESVRNEFRTLRMTLNIQALHQSLDKYSDQKSN
;
A
#
# COMPACT_ATOMS: atom_id res chain seq x y z
N MET A 1 39.89 -18.11 24.41
CA MET A 1 38.42 -18.10 24.57
C MET A 1 37.91 -17.15 23.50
N ASN A 2 37.45 -17.70 22.37
CA ASN A 2 37.11 -16.91 21.18
C ASN A 2 35.70 -16.35 21.35
N THR A 3 35.60 -15.04 21.48
CA THR A 3 34.34 -14.29 21.47
C THR A 3 33.69 -14.47 20.10
N PRO A 4 32.42 -14.92 20.02
CA PRO A 4 31.74 -14.96 18.73
C PRO A 4 31.58 -13.54 18.22
N GLU A 5 32.11 -13.29 17.03
CA GLU A 5 31.97 -12.04 16.32
C GLU A 5 30.50 -11.62 16.30
N ASN A 6 30.29 -10.39 16.75
CA ASN A 6 29.06 -9.64 16.65
C ASN A 6 28.66 -9.56 15.17
N THR A 7 27.92 -10.56 14.69
CA THR A 7 27.15 -10.49 13.45
C THR A 7 25.98 -9.54 13.69
N ARG A 8 26.31 -8.25 13.89
CA ARG A 8 25.37 -7.15 13.74
C ARG A 8 24.99 -7.15 12.28
N ASN A 9 23.97 -7.94 11.99
CA ASN A 9 23.31 -8.03 10.71
C ASN A 9 23.18 -6.63 10.14
N ASN A 10 23.83 -6.45 9.00
CA ASN A 10 23.75 -5.29 8.13
C ASN A 10 22.31 -5.22 7.60
N GLN A 11 21.35 -4.91 8.46
CA GLN A 11 19.96 -4.69 8.09
C GLN A 11 19.93 -3.36 7.35
N ARG A 12 20.30 -3.41 6.06
CA ARG A 12 19.84 -2.42 5.09
C ARG A 12 18.34 -2.30 5.33
N TYR A 13 17.88 -1.13 5.75
CA TYR A 13 16.47 -0.81 5.84
C TYR A 13 15.90 -0.85 4.42
N THR A 14 15.57 -2.04 3.92
CA THR A 14 14.79 -2.20 2.70
C THR A 14 13.38 -1.73 3.04
N SER A 15 12.90 -0.71 2.34
CA SER A 15 11.53 -0.25 2.53
C SER A 15 10.57 -1.42 2.27
N PHE A 16 9.34 -1.35 2.78
CA PHE A 16 8.34 -2.38 2.48
C PHE A 16 8.14 -2.54 0.96
N GLY A 17 8.33 -1.47 0.18
CA GLY A 17 8.27 -1.47 -1.28
C GLY A 17 9.32 -2.38 -1.92
N ASP A 18 10.52 -2.41 -1.35
CA ASP A 18 11.70 -3.12 -1.88
C ASP A 18 11.71 -4.62 -1.55
N LEU A 19 10.78 -5.08 -0.73
CA LEU A 19 10.70 -6.49 -0.34
C LEU A 19 10.17 -7.37 -1.48
N SER A 20 10.72 -8.59 -1.56
CA SER A 20 10.15 -9.66 -2.39
C SER A 20 8.71 -9.98 -1.93
N PRO A 21 7.88 -10.61 -2.77
CA PRO A 21 6.52 -11.00 -2.35
C PRO A 21 6.50 -11.80 -1.04
N SER A 22 7.41 -12.77 -0.90
CA SER A 22 7.59 -13.54 0.35
C SER A 22 7.97 -12.64 1.55
N GLY A 23 8.91 -11.71 1.36
CA GLY A 23 9.30 -10.76 2.40
C GLY A 23 8.14 -9.85 2.83
N LYS A 24 7.33 -9.39 1.87
CA LYS A 24 6.10 -8.61 2.14
C LYS A 24 5.11 -9.42 2.96
N SER A 25 4.85 -10.67 2.58
CA SER A 25 3.96 -11.58 3.32
C SER A 25 4.43 -11.81 4.74
N GLN A 26 5.73 -12.05 4.95
CA GLN A 26 6.29 -12.25 6.28
C GLN A 26 6.15 -11.00 7.15
N LYS A 27 6.46 -9.81 6.60
CA LYS A 27 6.30 -8.55 7.33
C LYS A 27 4.84 -8.24 7.65
N ALA A 28 3.92 -8.48 6.70
CA ALA A 28 2.50 -8.32 6.93
C ALA A 28 1.99 -9.23 8.06
N LYS A 29 2.43 -10.49 8.09
CA LYS A 29 2.11 -11.41 9.19
C LYS A 29 2.61 -10.89 10.54
N MET A 30 3.85 -10.42 10.61
CA MET A 30 4.40 -9.84 11.84
C MET A 30 3.62 -8.62 12.34
N MET A 31 3.20 -7.74 11.42
CA MET A 31 2.37 -6.58 11.77
C MET A 31 0.98 -7.01 12.27
N PHE A 32 0.37 -8.00 11.62
CA PHE A 32 -0.91 -8.55 12.05
C PHE A 32 -0.81 -9.19 13.44
N ASP A 33 0.19 -10.03 13.69
CA ASP A 33 0.41 -10.67 14.99
C ASP A 33 0.64 -9.63 16.09
N TYR A 34 1.31 -8.53 15.78
CA TYR A 34 1.49 -7.40 16.69
C TYR A 34 0.15 -6.72 17.01
N LEU A 35 -0.69 -6.47 16.00
CA LEU A 35 -2.01 -5.87 16.18
C LEU A 35 -2.95 -6.76 16.99
N VAL A 36 -2.93 -8.08 16.76
CA VAL A 36 -3.69 -9.06 17.55
C VAL A 36 -3.33 -8.96 19.03
N LYS A 37 -2.03 -8.89 19.35
CA LYS A 37 -1.57 -8.73 20.74
C LYS A 37 -2.01 -7.41 21.35
N LEU A 38 -1.88 -6.32 20.60
CA LEU A 38 -2.23 -4.97 21.06
C LEU A 38 -3.73 -4.79 21.33
N SER A 39 -4.55 -5.45 20.52
CA SER A 39 -6.01 -5.37 20.58
C SER A 39 -6.66 -6.38 21.52
N GLY A 40 -5.88 -7.19 22.26
CA GLY A 40 -6.45 -8.24 23.11
C GLY A 40 -7.26 -9.27 22.30
N ASN A 41 -6.73 -9.70 21.15
CA ASN A 41 -7.37 -10.59 20.17
C ASN A 41 -8.57 -10.00 19.41
N SER A 42 -8.74 -8.68 19.39
CA SER A 42 -9.77 -7.98 18.58
C SER A 42 -9.18 -6.96 17.59
N PRO A 43 -8.30 -7.39 16.65
CA PRO A 43 -7.60 -6.46 15.76
C PRO A 43 -8.53 -5.71 14.82
N GLY A 44 -9.71 -6.28 14.53
CA GLY A 44 -10.75 -5.65 13.71
C GLY A 44 -11.31 -4.39 14.35
N GLU A 45 -11.65 -4.43 15.64
CA GLU A 45 -12.18 -3.26 16.36
C GLU A 45 -11.12 -2.16 16.51
N LEU A 46 -9.87 -2.55 16.77
CA LEU A 46 -8.76 -1.59 16.84
C LEU A 46 -8.54 -0.90 15.49
N MET A 47 -8.63 -1.66 14.39
CA MET A 47 -8.51 -1.08 13.05
C MET A 47 -9.71 -0.24 12.66
N ASP A 48 -10.93 -0.66 13.02
CA ASP A 48 -12.14 0.13 12.78
C ASP A 48 -12.08 1.46 13.52
N TYR A 49 -11.66 1.43 14.80
CA TYR A 49 -11.43 2.65 15.57
C TYR A 49 -10.36 3.53 14.94
N PHE A 50 -9.21 2.96 14.56
CA PHE A 50 -8.13 3.72 13.93
C PHE A 50 -8.64 4.42 12.65
N LEU A 51 -9.26 3.67 11.75
CA LEU A 51 -9.71 4.19 10.46
C LEU A 51 -10.85 5.21 10.60
N ASN A 52 -11.82 4.97 11.48
CA ASN A 52 -13.05 5.76 11.53
C ASN A 52 -13.08 6.82 12.63
N LYS A 53 -12.26 6.69 13.67
CA LYS A 53 -12.29 7.58 14.85
C LYS A 53 -11.01 8.39 15.01
N SER A 54 -9.84 7.87 14.63
CA SER A 54 -8.59 8.64 14.68
C SER A 54 -8.53 9.71 13.59
N LYS A 55 -8.00 10.90 13.92
CA LYS A 55 -7.69 11.93 12.93
C LYS A 55 -6.78 11.37 11.84
N PHE A 56 -5.72 10.67 12.23
CA PHE A 56 -4.75 10.12 11.29
C PHE A 56 -5.36 9.06 10.36
N GLY A 57 -6.24 8.19 10.87
CA GLY A 57 -6.91 7.19 10.04
C GLY A 57 -7.88 7.82 9.03
N LYS A 58 -8.58 8.89 9.43
CA LYS A 58 -9.42 9.69 8.51
C LYS A 58 -8.59 10.36 7.42
N ASP A 59 -7.48 11.00 7.80
CA ASP A 59 -6.56 11.65 6.86
C ASP A 59 -5.99 10.63 5.87
N LEU A 60 -5.66 9.42 6.33
CA LEU A 60 -5.19 8.31 5.49
C LEU A 60 -6.25 7.87 4.47
N ILE A 61 -7.50 7.65 4.92
CA ILE A 61 -8.60 7.28 4.02
C ILE A 61 -8.81 8.35 2.95
N GLU A 62 -8.77 9.63 3.33
CA GLU A 62 -8.94 10.73 2.39
C GLU A 62 -7.81 10.79 1.37
N SER A 63 -6.56 10.64 1.81
CA SER A 63 -5.39 10.57 0.93
C SER A 63 -5.52 9.45 -0.11
N VAL A 64 -5.81 8.24 0.35
CA VAL A 64 -5.97 7.06 -0.53
C VAL A 64 -7.14 7.24 -1.50
N ARG A 65 -8.28 7.77 -1.03
CA ARG A 65 -9.44 8.06 -1.88
C ARG A 65 -9.09 9.04 -2.99
N ASN A 66 -8.32 10.08 -2.67
CA ASN A 66 -7.89 11.08 -3.63
C ASN A 66 -6.90 10.50 -4.65
N GLU A 67 -5.95 9.65 -4.22
CA GLU A 67 -5.05 8.93 -5.13
C GLU A 67 -5.81 8.03 -6.10
N PHE A 68 -6.77 7.23 -5.62
CA PHE A 68 -7.61 6.39 -6.49
C PHE A 68 -8.43 7.22 -7.48
N ARG A 69 -8.97 8.36 -7.05
CA ARG A 69 -9.71 9.27 -7.92
C ARG A 69 -8.81 9.79 -9.04
N THR A 70 -7.60 10.22 -8.71
CA THR A 70 -6.60 10.70 -9.68
C THR A 70 -6.22 9.60 -10.66
N LEU A 71 -5.90 8.39 -10.17
CA LEU A 71 -5.56 7.25 -11.01
C LEU A 71 -6.70 6.92 -11.99
N ARG A 72 -7.95 6.90 -11.52
CA ARG A 72 -9.11 6.68 -12.38
C ARG A 72 -9.26 7.78 -13.43
N MET A 73 -9.05 9.04 -13.08
CA MET A 73 -9.06 10.15 -14.06
C MET A 73 -7.98 9.97 -15.12
N THR A 74 -6.76 9.61 -14.74
CA THR A 74 -5.66 9.36 -15.68
C THR A 74 -6.00 8.23 -16.65
N LEU A 75 -6.53 7.11 -16.15
CA LEU A 75 -6.95 5.99 -16.99
C LEU A 75 -8.09 6.38 -17.95
N ASN A 76 -9.05 7.18 -17.49
CA ASN A 76 -10.13 7.68 -18.34
C ASN A 76 -9.63 8.60 -19.45
N ILE A 77 -8.69 9.51 -19.16
CA ILE A 77 -8.05 10.38 -20.16
C ILE A 77 -7.31 9.53 -21.19
N GLN A 78 -6.51 8.55 -20.74
CA GLN A 78 -5.80 7.63 -21.64
C GLN A 78 -6.77 6.86 -22.55
N ALA A 79 -7.87 6.35 -21.99
CA ALA A 79 -8.89 5.64 -22.76
C ALA A 79 -9.56 6.56 -23.81
N LEU A 80 -9.83 7.82 -23.46
CA LEU A 80 -10.37 8.81 -24.40
C LEU A 80 -9.39 9.08 -25.55
N HIS A 81 -8.11 9.30 -25.26
CA HIS A 81 -7.08 9.49 -26.29
C HIS A 81 -6.96 8.28 -27.22
N GLN A 82 -6.89 7.07 -26.67
CA GLN A 82 -6.86 5.84 -27.47
C GLN A 82 -8.13 5.61 -28.28
N SER A 83 -9.28 6.10 -27.81
CA SER A 83 -10.53 6.04 -28.57
C SER A 83 -10.53 7.04 -29.73
N LEU A 84 -9.99 8.25 -29.55
CA LEU A 84 -9.89 9.27 -30.60
C LEU A 84 -9.00 8.81 -31.77
N ASP A 85 -7.89 8.14 -31.48
CA ASP A 85 -7.02 7.57 -32.52
C ASP A 85 -7.73 6.50 -33.37
N LYS A 86 -8.72 5.78 -32.80
CA LYS A 86 -9.53 4.80 -33.55
C LYS A 86 -10.61 5.43 -34.44
N TYR A 87 -10.98 6.69 -34.19
CA TYR A 87 -11.99 7.41 -34.95
C TYR A 87 -11.40 8.47 -35.92
N SER A 88 -10.09 8.74 -35.87
CA SER A 88 -9.43 9.67 -36.80
C SER A 88 -9.32 9.08 -38.22
N ASP A 89 -9.15 7.76 -38.34
CA ASP A 89 -9.13 7.03 -39.62
C ASP A 89 -10.50 6.96 -40.32
N GLN A 90 -11.58 7.42 -39.68
CA GLN A 90 -12.94 7.41 -40.25
C GLN A 90 -13.37 8.72 -40.93
N LYS A 91 -12.48 9.71 -41.08
CA LYS A 91 -12.76 10.88 -41.93
C LYS A 91 -11.98 10.83 -43.24
N SER A 92 -12.52 10.09 -44.20
CA SER A 92 -12.35 10.42 -45.62
C SER A 92 -13.68 10.14 -46.33
N ASN A 93 -14.37 11.21 -46.70
CA ASN A 93 -15.34 11.29 -47.81
C ASN A 93 -15.28 12.71 -48.34
#